data_AF-A0A959S098-F1
#
_entry.id   AF-A0A959S098-F1
#
_cell.length_a   1.000
_cell.length_b   1.000
_cell.length_c   1.000
_cell.angle_alpha   90.00
_cell.angle_beta   90.00
_cell.angle_gamma   90.00
#
_symmetry.space_group_name_H-M   'P 1'
#
loop_
_entity.id
_entity.type
_entity.pdbx_description
1 polymer ?
#
loop_
_entity_poly.entity_id
_entity_poly.type
_entity_poly.pdbx_seq_one_letter_code
_entity_poly.pdbx_strand_id
1 'polypeptide(L)'
;KYKSKLEVTVDSSDDHDSIYYTEDGSDPTNEKSQRKKIKKGEKIPVSGNKTIRFVVQEPNGRYGKISKYDVIDEGNKCRIKVSKQDMFGDDTISFVYPEDKDDFEVVIDSLLQEFKKSGRITISELKKTIDDSINKLNK
;
A
#
# COMPACT_ATOMS: atom_id res chain seq x y z
N LYS A 1 10.46 1.97 -6.00
CA LYS A 1 9.14 2.49 -6.38
C LYS A 1 8.23 1.31 -6.69
N TYR A 2 6.92 1.44 -6.54
CA TYR A 2 5.96 0.36 -6.82
C TYR A 2 4.62 0.96 -7.27
N LYS A 3 3.77 0.17 -7.93
CA LYS A 3 2.47 0.62 -8.47
C LYS A 3 1.27 0.00 -7.78
N SER A 4 1.28 -1.32 -7.58
CA SER A 4 0.15 -2.05 -6.98
C SER A 4 0.42 -2.45 -5.53
N LYS A 5 1.21 -3.49 -5.32
CA LYS A 5 1.52 -4.03 -3.99
C LYS A 5 3.03 -4.10 -3.79
N LEU A 6 3.47 -3.75 -2.58
CA LEU A 6 4.85 -3.97 -2.13
C LEU A 6 4.82 -4.70 -0.80
N GLU A 7 5.57 -5.80 -0.72
CA GLU A 7 5.89 -6.48 0.53
C GLU A 7 7.41 -6.38 0.76
N VAL A 8 7.80 -5.95 1.95
CA VAL A 8 9.21 -5.93 2.37
C VAL A 8 9.43 -7.11 3.30
N THR A 9 10.37 -7.97 2.95
CA THR A 9 10.85 -9.03 3.84
C THR A 9 12.18 -8.58 4.43
N VAL A 10 12.33 -8.70 5.75
CA VAL A 10 13.60 -8.42 6.40
C VAL A 10 14.29 -9.73 6.76
N ASP A 11 15.56 -9.82 6.38
CA ASP A 11 16.41 -10.95 6.71
C ASP A 11 17.58 -10.50 7.59
N SER A 12 17.98 -11.33 8.54
CA SER A 12 19.12 -11.12 9.42
C SER A 12 20.01 -12.35 9.43
N SER A 13 21.33 -12.15 9.54
CA SER A 13 22.29 -13.25 9.64
C SER A 13 22.05 -14.12 10.86
N ASP A 14 21.64 -13.51 11.98
CA ASP A 14 21.50 -14.16 13.27
C ASP A 14 20.05 -14.26 13.72
N ASP A 15 19.72 -15.42 14.30
CA ASP A 15 18.35 -15.75 14.75
C ASP A 15 18.03 -15.22 16.16
N HIS A 16 19.02 -14.63 16.84
CA HIS A 16 18.89 -14.07 18.19
C HIS A 16 18.68 -12.54 18.20
N ASP A 17 18.64 -11.93 17.03
CA ASP A 17 18.55 -10.49 16.91
C ASP A 17 17.11 -9.98 16.96
N SER A 18 16.95 -8.80 17.54
CA SER A 18 15.68 -8.07 17.50
C SER A 18 15.72 -7.02 16.41
N ILE A 19 14.83 -7.12 15.43
CA ILE A 19 14.74 -6.15 14.34
C ILE A 19 13.64 -5.13 14.68
N TYR A 20 14.01 -3.86 14.67
CA TYR A 20 13.09 -2.74 14.87
C TYR A 20 12.99 -1.92 13.60
N TYR A 21 11.80 -1.37 13.35
CA TYR A 21 11.59 -0.48 12.22
C TYR A 21 10.56 0.60 12.50
N THR A 22 10.65 1.70 11.75
CA THR A 22 9.69 2.80 11.72
C THR A 22 9.25 3.03 10.28
N GLU A 23 8.01 3.47 10.08
CA GLU A 23 7.43 3.72 8.75
C GLU A 23 7.25 5.21 8.43
N ASP A 24 7.53 6.08 9.41
CA ASP A 24 7.44 7.54 9.30
C ASP A 24 8.81 8.22 9.14
N GLY A 25 9.88 7.42 9.06
CA GLY A 25 11.25 7.90 8.99
C GLY A 25 11.87 8.34 10.31
N SER A 26 11.20 8.14 11.46
CA SER A 26 11.78 8.39 12.78
C SER A 26 12.89 7.39 13.13
N ASP A 27 13.72 7.68 14.13
CA ASP A 27 14.82 6.80 14.54
C ASP A 27 14.30 5.54 15.25
N PRO A 28 14.52 4.33 14.70
CA PRO A 28 14.03 3.08 15.31
C PRO A 28 14.79 2.67 16.59
N THR A 29 15.93 3.30 16.92
CA THR A 29 16.63 3.09 18.19
C THR A 29 15.94 3.79 19.37
N ASN A 30 15.14 4.82 19.09
CA ASN A 30 14.40 5.56 20.11
C ASN A 30 13.13 4.83 20.52
N GLU A 31 13.01 4.42 21.79
CA GLU A 31 11.82 3.71 22.29
C GLU A 31 10.54 4.55 22.30
N LYS A 32 10.67 5.88 22.27
CA LYS A 32 9.53 6.81 22.19
C LYS A 32 9.04 7.02 20.75
N SER A 33 9.76 6.51 19.75
CA SER A 33 9.29 6.53 18.37
C SER A 33 8.15 5.52 18.18
N GLN A 34 7.43 5.62 17.06
CA GLN A 34 6.45 4.61 16.65
C GLN A 34 7.14 3.35 16.10
N ARG A 35 8.22 2.89 16.74
CA ARG A 35 8.95 1.70 16.32
C ARG A 35 8.10 0.44 16.51
N LYS A 36 8.21 -0.46 15.54
CA LYS A 36 7.62 -1.78 15.56
C LYS A 36 8.73 -2.81 15.59
N LYS A 37 8.48 -3.96 16.23
CA LYS A 37 9.39 -5.11 16.22
C LYS A 37 8.93 -6.09 15.16
N ILE A 38 9.89 -6.67 14.43
CA ILE A 38 9.62 -7.67 13.39
C ILE A 38 10.58 -8.85 13.54
N LYS A 39 10.13 -10.03 13.12
CA LYS A 39 10.98 -11.23 13.06
C LYS A 39 11.62 -11.38 11.68
N LYS A 40 12.76 -12.08 11.65
CA LYS A 40 13.37 -12.54 10.41
C LYS A 40 12.36 -13.30 9.55
N GLY A 41 12.31 -12.97 8.26
CA GLY A 41 11.41 -13.57 7.28
C GLY A 41 9.95 -13.10 7.35
N GLU A 42 9.59 -12.27 8.32
CA GLU A 42 8.26 -11.68 8.40
C GLU A 42 8.09 -10.59 7.35
N LYS A 43 6.87 -10.46 6.84
CA LYS A 43 6.52 -9.55 5.73
C LYS A 43 5.87 -8.29 6.25
N ILE A 44 6.34 -7.14 5.77
CA ILE A 44 5.73 -5.84 6.01
C ILE A 44 4.96 -5.44 4.76
N PRO A 45 3.62 -5.38 4.81
CA PRO A 45 2.84 -4.78 3.72
C PRO A 45 3.10 -3.27 3.69
N VAL A 46 3.51 -2.75 2.54
CA VAL A 46 3.76 -1.32 2.37
C VAL A 46 2.69 -0.70 1.48
N SER A 47 2.15 0.42 1.94
CA SER A 47 1.17 1.22 1.22
C SER A 47 1.51 2.72 1.30
N GLY A 48 1.23 3.45 0.23
CA GLY A 48 1.54 4.87 0.10
C GLY A 48 3.03 5.19 0.05
N ASN A 49 3.32 6.48 -0.07
CA ASN A 49 4.66 7.01 0.04
C ASN A 49 5.09 7.01 1.51
N LYS A 50 6.24 6.43 1.81
CA LYS A 50 6.76 6.42 3.18
C LYS A 50 8.28 6.21 3.23
N THR A 51 8.88 6.59 4.35
CA THR A 51 10.28 6.31 4.64
C THR A 51 10.35 5.24 5.71
N ILE A 52 10.89 4.07 5.35
CA ILE A 52 11.07 2.98 6.29
C ILE A 52 12.51 2.98 6.77
N ARG A 53 12.71 2.95 8.09
CA ARG A 53 14.04 2.77 8.70
C ARG A 53 14.07 1.48 9.50
N PHE A 54 15.15 0.73 9.37
CA PHE A 54 15.38 -0.53 10.07
C PHE A 54 16.64 -0.46 10.92
N VAL A 55 16.64 -1.15 12.05
CA VAL A 55 17.83 -1.40 12.86
C VAL A 55 17.75 -2.78 13.49
N VAL A 56 18.91 -3.42 13.60
CA VAL A 56 19.07 -4.68 14.31
C VAL A 56 19.61 -4.37 15.70
N GLN A 57 19.04 -4.99 16.72
CA GLN A 57 19.51 -4.93 18.10
C GLN A 57 20.07 -6.30 18.51
N GLU A 58 21.33 -6.31 18.92
CA GLU A 58 22.00 -7.48 19.47
C GLU A 58 21.44 -7.83 20.87
N PRO A 59 21.64 -9.07 21.37
CA PRO A 59 21.20 -9.48 22.71
C PRO A 59 21.75 -8.61 23.85
N ASN A 60 22.91 -7.97 23.66
CA ASN A 60 23.53 -7.07 24.64
C ASN A 60 22.89 -5.66 24.66
N GLY A 61 21.87 -5.42 23.83
CA GLY A 61 21.16 -4.15 23.71
C GLY A 61 21.77 -3.15 22.74
N ARG A 62 22.92 -3.44 22.12
CA ARG A 62 23.57 -2.56 21.14
C ARG A 62 22.83 -2.58 19.81
N TYR A 63 22.75 -1.41 19.20
CA TYR A 63 22.15 -1.25 17.88
C TYR A 63 23.22 -1.30 16.79
N GLY A 64 22.91 -2.01 15.71
CA GLY A 64 23.69 -1.99 14.48
C GLY A 64 23.46 -0.72 13.65
N LYS A 65 23.85 -0.78 12.38
CA LYS A 65 23.66 0.33 11.43
C LYS A 65 22.18 0.48 11.07
N ILE A 66 21.69 1.72 11.11
CA ILE A 66 20.34 2.06 10.61
C ILE A 66 20.36 2.01 9.08
N SER A 67 19.42 1.24 8.50
CA SER A 67 19.16 1.23 7.07
C SER A 67 17.91 2.06 6.75
N LYS A 68 17.94 2.87 5.69
CA LYS A 68 16.84 3.76 5.28
C LYS A 68 16.39 3.41 3.87
N TYR A 69 15.07 3.31 3.67
CA TYR A 69 14.44 3.08 2.38
C TYR A 69 13.31 4.07 2.16
N ASP A 70 13.40 4.85 1.08
CA ASP A 70 12.32 5.73 0.65
C ASP A 70 11.44 4.96 -0.35
N VAL A 71 10.20 4.69 0.05
CA VAL A 71 9.21 3.96 -0.74
C VAL A 71 8.27 4.94 -1.40
N ILE A 72 8.12 4.81 -2.72
CA ILE A 72 7.25 5.65 -3.55
C ILE A 72 6.22 4.76 -4.24
N ASP A 73 4.95 5.05 -3.96
CA ASP A 73 3.75 4.51 -4.60
C ASP A 73 3.44 5.34 -5.86
N GLU A 74 4.00 4.92 -7.00
CA GLU A 74 3.75 5.57 -8.28
C GLU A 74 2.35 5.26 -8.82
N GLY A 75 1.73 4.15 -8.40
CA GLY A 75 0.38 3.77 -8.82
C GLY A 75 -0.70 4.64 -8.19
N ASN A 76 -0.40 5.34 -7.09
CA ASN A 76 -1.32 6.29 -6.46
C ASN A 76 -1.85 7.38 -7.42
N LYS A 77 -1.15 7.69 -8.52
CA LYS A 77 -1.63 8.60 -9.57
C LYS A 77 -2.82 8.02 -10.38
N CYS A 78 -2.88 6.69 -10.50
CA CYS A 78 -3.90 5.95 -11.24
C CYS A 78 -5.12 5.61 -10.37
N ARG A 79 -5.04 5.79 -9.05
CA ARG A 79 -6.19 5.60 -8.16
C ARG A 79 -7.28 6.65 -8.43
N ILE A 80 -8.52 6.19 -8.52
CA ILE A 80 -9.70 7.03 -8.65
C ILE A 80 -9.84 7.94 -7.42
N LYS A 81 -9.95 9.24 -7.68
CA LYS A 81 -10.24 10.27 -6.68
C LYS A 81 -11.57 10.92 -7.01
N VAL A 82 -12.54 10.76 -6.11
CA VAL A 82 -13.85 11.41 -6.20
C VAL A 82 -13.79 12.75 -5.47
N SER A 83 -13.97 13.85 -6.19
CA SER A 83 -14.17 15.18 -5.61
C SER A 83 -15.66 15.50 -5.58
N LYS A 84 -16.20 15.56 -4.36
CA LYS A 84 -17.57 16.05 -4.11
C LYS A 84 -17.58 17.56 -4.26
N GLN A 85 -18.39 18.08 -5.15
CA GLN A 85 -18.63 19.52 -5.24
C GLN A 85 -19.79 19.90 -4.33
N ASP A 86 -19.61 20.95 -3.53
CA ASP A 86 -20.68 21.50 -2.73
C ASP A 86 -21.64 22.32 -3.60
N MET A 87 -22.91 21.94 -3.51
CA MET A 87 -24.14 22.65 -3.86
C MET A 87 -24.73 22.58 -5.28
N PHE A 88 -24.00 22.40 -6.39
CA PHE A 88 -24.65 22.49 -7.73
C PHE A 88 -24.05 21.63 -8.88
N GLY A 89 -23.19 20.63 -8.60
CA GLY A 89 -22.54 19.83 -9.65
C GLY A 89 -22.53 18.33 -9.39
N ASP A 90 -22.38 17.54 -10.46
CA ASP A 90 -22.11 16.10 -10.37
C ASP A 90 -20.75 15.83 -9.73
N ASP A 91 -20.61 14.71 -9.03
CA ASP A 91 -19.32 14.25 -8.49
C ASP A 91 -18.31 14.09 -9.63
N THR A 92 -17.10 14.63 -9.45
CA THR A 92 -16.03 14.53 -10.45
C THR A 92 -15.04 13.44 -10.08
N ILE A 93 -14.65 12.63 -11.08
CA ILE A 93 -13.64 11.57 -10.92
C ILE A 93 -12.36 12.01 -11.63
N SER A 94 -11.23 11.90 -10.94
CA SER A 94 -9.90 12.14 -11.50
C SER A 94 -8.95 10.98 -11.23
N PHE A 95 -8.17 10.60 -12.26
CA PHE A 95 -7.06 9.65 -12.19
C PHE A 95 -6.20 9.77 -13.46
N VAL A 96 -4.97 9.27 -13.41
CA VAL A 96 -4.11 9.13 -14.58
C VAL A 96 -4.42 7.82 -15.29
N TYR A 97 -4.67 7.89 -16.60
CA TYR A 97 -4.96 6.73 -17.43
C TYR A 97 -3.85 5.67 -17.32
N PRO A 98 -4.19 4.37 -17.19
CA PRO A 98 -3.19 3.33 -16.98
C PRO A 98 -2.38 3.05 -18.25
N GLU A 99 -1.05 3.00 -18.13
CA GLU A 99 -0.15 2.76 -19.26
C GLU A 99 0.24 1.27 -19.40
N ASP A 100 0.14 0.52 -18.31
CA ASP A 100 0.46 -0.90 -18.25
C ASP A 100 -0.53 -1.68 -17.39
N LYS A 101 -0.29 -3.00 -17.30
CA LYS A 101 -1.15 -3.92 -16.54
C LYS A 101 -1.22 -3.56 -15.05
N ASP A 102 -0.10 -3.18 -14.43
CA ASP A 102 -0.06 -2.88 -12.99
C ASP A 102 -0.84 -1.59 -12.69
N ASP A 103 -0.71 -0.56 -13.54
CA ASP A 103 -1.52 0.65 -13.43
C ASP A 103 -3.01 0.34 -13.64
N PHE A 104 -3.35 -0.54 -14.58
CA PHE A 104 -4.73 -0.96 -14.83
C PHE A 104 -5.34 -1.68 -13.61
N GLU A 105 -4.58 -2.59 -12.99
CA GLU A 105 -4.99 -3.26 -11.75
C GLU A 105 -5.31 -2.24 -10.64
N VAL A 106 -4.51 -1.18 -10.50
CA VAL A 106 -4.74 -0.11 -9.53
C VAL A 106 -6.02 0.66 -9.82
N VAL A 107 -6.29 1.00 -11.09
CA VAL A 107 -7.53 1.68 -11.49
C VAL A 107 -8.74 0.82 -11.11
N ILE A 108 -8.74 -0.46 -11.50
CA ILE A 108 -9.86 -1.37 -11.22
C ILE A 108 -10.06 -1.54 -9.73
N ASP A 109 -9.01 -1.83 -8.95
CA ASP A 109 -9.13 -1.97 -7.49
C ASP A 109 -9.72 -0.70 -6.85
N SER A 110 -9.23 0.49 -7.25
CA SER A 110 -9.75 1.75 -6.73
C SER A 110 -11.23 1.98 -7.07
N LEU A 111 -11.67 1.63 -8.28
CA LEU A 111 -13.06 1.74 -8.70
C LEU A 111 -13.97 0.83 -7.86
N LEU A 112 -13.57 -0.44 -7.68
CA LEU A 112 -14.35 -1.41 -6.91
C LEU A 112 -14.44 -1.00 -5.43
N GLN A 113 -13.37 -0.42 -4.87
CA GLN A 113 -13.38 0.11 -3.52
C GLN A 113 -14.35 1.28 -3.36
N GLU A 114 -14.43 2.21 -4.32
CA GLU A 114 -15.41 3.30 -4.29
C GLU A 114 -16.86 2.78 -4.33
N PHE A 115 -17.15 1.77 -5.15
CA PHE A 115 -18.47 1.13 -5.15
C PHE A 115 -18.78 0.45 -3.82
N LYS A 116 -17.83 -0.28 -3.25
CA LYS A 116 -17.99 -0.90 -1.93
C LYS A 116 -18.28 0.14 -0.83
N LYS A 117 -17.57 1.27 -0.84
CA LYS A 117 -17.78 2.38 0.11
C LYS A 117 -19.15 3.04 -0.07
N SER A 118 -19.64 3.15 -1.30
CA SER A 118 -20.94 3.75 -1.59
C SER A 118 -22.13 2.99 -1.01
N GLY A 119 -21.96 1.68 -0.75
CA GLY A 119 -23.04 0.81 -0.26
C GLY A 119 -24.19 0.58 -1.26
N ARG A 120 -24.07 1.09 -2.50
CA ARG A 120 -25.13 1.03 -3.52
C ARG A 120 -25.28 -0.34 -4.19
N ILE A 121 -24.26 -1.18 -4.09
CA ILE A 121 -24.20 -2.50 -4.74
C ILE A 121 -23.59 -3.52 -3.79
N THR A 122 -24.14 -4.73 -3.76
CA THR A 122 -23.54 -5.86 -3.02
C THR A 122 -22.35 -6.44 -3.79
N ILE A 123 -21.47 -7.17 -3.10
CA ILE A 123 -20.32 -7.82 -3.74
C ILE A 123 -20.77 -8.84 -4.81
N SER A 124 -21.87 -9.55 -4.57
CA SER A 124 -22.43 -10.52 -5.53
C SER A 124 -22.96 -9.85 -6.79
N GLU A 125 -23.67 -8.72 -6.66
CA GLU A 125 -24.17 -7.96 -7.81
C GLU A 125 -23.02 -7.33 -8.60
N LEU A 126 -22.00 -6.83 -7.89
CA LEU A 126 -20.81 -6.27 -8.50
C LEU A 126 -20.08 -7.31 -9.36
N LYS A 127 -19.83 -8.51 -8.79
CA LYS A 127 -19.19 -9.61 -9.51
C LYS A 127 -19.96 -9.99 -10.77
N LYS A 128 -21.28 -10.21 -10.65
CA LYS A 128 -22.14 -10.55 -11.79
C LYS A 128 -22.08 -9.48 -12.88
N THR A 129 -22.15 -8.20 -12.50
CA THR A 129 -22.14 -7.08 -13.44
C THR A 129 -20.83 -7.00 -14.22
N ILE A 130 -19.70 -7.27 -13.57
CA ILE A 130 -18.38 -7.30 -14.21
C ILE A 130 -18.29 -8.48 -15.17
N ASP A 131 -18.67 -9.69 -14.74
CA ASP A 131 -18.65 -10.89 -15.57
C ASP A 131 -19.51 -10.70 -16.84
N ASP A 132 -20.74 -10.17 -16.68
CA ASP A 132 -21.64 -9.86 -17.79
C ASP A 132 -21.04 -8.83 -18.76
N SER A 133 -20.30 -7.84 -18.25
CA SER A 133 -19.65 -6.82 -19.07
C SER A 133 -18.47 -7.37 -19.86
N ILE A 134 -17.65 -8.23 -19.23
CA ILE A 134 -16.54 -8.92 -19.91
C ILE A 134 -17.08 -9.83 -21.02
N ASN A 135 -18.15 -10.59 -20.73
CA ASN A 135 -18.77 -11.49 -21.71
C ASN A 135 -19.32 -10.75 -22.95
N LYS A 136 -19.71 -9.48 -22.82
CA LYS A 136 -20.15 -8.66 -23.97
C LYS A 136 -19.00 -8.22 -24.87
N LEU A 137 -17.77 -8.13 -24.37
CA LEU A 137 -16.60 -7.75 -25.17
C LEU A 137 -16.08 -8.90 -26.05
N ASN A 138 -16.42 -10.14 -25.69
CA ASN A 138 -16.01 -11.34 -26.42
C ASN A 138 -17.04 -11.81 -27.46
N LYS A 139 -18.05 -10.97 -27.77
CA LYS A 139 -19.06 -11.19 -28.80
C LYS A 139 -18.82 -10.24 -29.97
#